data_AF-A0A2K1KBH3-F1
#
_entry.id   AF-A0A2K1KBH3-F1
#
_cell.length_a   1.000
_cell.length_b   1.000
_cell.length_c   1.000
_cell.angle_alpha   90.00
_cell.angle_beta   90.00
_cell.angle_gamma   90.00
#
_symmetry.space_group_name_H-M   'P 1'
#
loop_
_entity.id
_entity.type
_entity.pdbx_description
1 polymer ?
#
loop_
_entity_poly.entity_id
_entity_poly.type
_entity_poly.pdbx_seq_one_letter_code
_entity_poly.pdbx_strand_id
1 'polypeptide(L)' 'MAGSDEHKAVLVQAEMQRMKRLPSGSSYVSNRIKVLDKMLQLLGKVRTNTEGEELELLFANMNF' A
#
# COMPACT_ATOMS: atom_id res chain seq x y z
N MET A 1 -7.23 -17.03 -6.95
CA MET A 1 -6.16 -16.22 -6.32
C MET A 1 -6.67 -14.89 -5.71
N ALA A 2 -7.96 -14.75 -5.40
CA ALA A 2 -8.52 -13.50 -4.83
C ALA A 2 -8.21 -13.27 -3.34
N GLY A 3 -8.01 -14.34 -2.56
CA GLY A 3 -7.76 -14.22 -1.11
C GLY A 3 -6.42 -13.60 -0.70
N SER A 4 -5.44 -13.53 -1.60
CA SER A 4 -4.14 -12.88 -1.33
C SER A 4 -4.25 -11.36 -1.40
N ASP A 5 -4.97 -10.85 -2.40
CA ASP A 5 -5.12 -9.41 -2.64
C ASP A 5 -6.00 -8.75 -1.60
N GLU A 6 -7.08 -9.41 -1.17
CA GLU A 6 -7.93 -8.92 -0.08
C GLU A 6 -7.14 -8.81 1.22
N HIS A 7 -6.32 -9.82 1.54
CA HIS A 7 -5.44 -9.78 2.72
C HIS A 7 -4.41 -8.65 2.63
N LYS A 8 -3.78 -8.49 1.46
CA LYS A 8 -2.86 -7.39 1.15
C LYS A 8 -3.53 -6.02 1.30
N ALA A 9 -4.78 -5.88 0.85
CA ALA A 9 -5.55 -4.64 0.99
C ALA A 9 -5.83 -4.31 2.46
N VAL A 10 -6.19 -5.31 3.27
CA VAL A 10 -6.40 -5.13 4.72
C VAL A 10 -5.13 -4.65 5.41
N LEU A 11 -3.96 -5.24 5.10
CA LEU A 11 -2.67 -4.82 5.65
C LEU A 11 -2.32 -3.37 5.30
N VAL A 12 -2.50 -3.00 4.02
CA VAL A 12 -2.24 -1.62 3.55
C VAL A 12 -3.21 -0.62 4.18
N GLN A 13 -4.48 -0.99 4.35
CA GLN A 13 -5.46 -0.15 5.05
C GLN A 13 -5.11 0.04 6.53
N ALA A 14 -4.67 -1.01 7.22
CA ALA A 14 -4.25 -0.92 8.62
C ALA A 14 -3.06 0.04 8.78
N GLU A 15 -2.05 -0.08 7.93
CA GLU A 15 -0.88 0.81 7.93
C GLU A 15 -1.26 2.25 7.56
N MET A 16 -2.19 2.44 6.62
CA MET A 16 -2.75 3.76 6.28
C MET A 16 -3.41 4.42 7.50
N GLN A 17 -4.19 3.66 8.27
CA GLN A 17 -4.81 4.17 9.50
C GLN A 17 -3.76 4.48 10.58
N ARG A 18 -2.68 3.69 10.68
CA ARG A 18 -1.55 3.98 11.57
C ARG A 18 -0.90 5.31 11.20
N MET A 19 -0.61 5.53 9.91
CA MET A 19 0.01 6.76 9.43
C MET A 19 -0.87 8.00 9.64
N LYS A 20 -2.18 7.88 9.44
CA LYS A 20 -3.15 8.97 9.66
C LYS A 20 -3.25 9.42 11.13
N ARG A 21 -2.85 8.58 12.08
CA ARG A 21 -2.79 8.93 13.52
C ARG A 21 -1.52 9.69 13.90
N LEU A 22 -0.50 9.68 13.05
CA LEU A 22 0.74 10.41 13.29
C LEU A 22 0.57 11.89 12.92
N PRO A 23 1.29 12.79 13.60
CA PRO A 23 1.30 14.20 13.22
C PRO A 23 1.73 14.36 11.76
N SER A 24 0.90 15.04 10.97
CA SER A 24 1.07 15.23 9.52
C SER A 24 2.26 16.10 9.12
N GLY A 25 3.11 16.51 10.08
CA GLY A 25 4.23 17.43 9.87
C GLY A 25 5.51 16.76 9.33
N SER A 26 5.58 15.43 9.25
CA SER A 26 6.79 14.75 8.77
C SER A 26 6.69 14.39 7.28
N SER A 27 7.78 14.66 6.55
CA SER A 27 7.95 14.21 5.15
C SER A 27 7.77 12.69 5.01
N TYR A 28 8.19 11.94 6.04
CA TYR A 28 8.00 10.49 6.11
C TYR A 28 6.53 10.08 6.05
N VAL A 29 5.66 10.64 6.91
CA VAL A 29 4.22 10.30 6.94
C VAL A 29 3.57 10.63 5.60
N SER A 30 3.87 11.81 5.04
CA SER A 30 3.33 12.22 3.74
C SER A 30 3.77 11.29 2.61
N ASN A 31 5.06 10.92 2.56
CA ASN A 31 5.58 9.99 1.56
C ASN A 31 4.98 8.60 1.72
N ARG A 32 4.88 8.11 2.96
CA ARG A 32 4.33 6.80 3.28
C ARG A 32 2.86 6.69 2.86
N ILE A 33 2.04 7.70 3.15
CA ILE A 33 0.63 7.74 2.73
C ILE A 33 0.50 7.65 1.20
N LYS A 34 1.33 8.35 0.43
CA LYS A 34 1.30 8.29 -1.04
C LYS A 34 1.60 6.88 -1.57
N VAL A 35 2.58 6.21 -0.98
CA VAL A 35 2.92 4.82 -1.34
C VAL A 35 1.76 3.88 -1.03
N LEU A 36 1.18 3.98 0.17
CA LEU A 36 0.04 3.17 0.60
C LEU A 36 -1.18 3.38 -0.32
N ASP A 37 -1.44 4.63 -0.71
CA ASP A 37 -2.53 4.96 -1.62
C ASP A 37 -2.33 4.32 -3.00
N LYS A 38 -1.11 4.40 -3.55
CA LYS A 38 -0.75 3.73 -4.81
C LYS A 38 -0.95 2.22 -4.73
N MET A 39 -0.57 1.58 -3.62
CA MET A 39 -0.77 0.15 -3.41
C MET A 39 -2.25 -0.23 -3.39
N LEU A 40 -3.11 0.56 -2.73
CA LEU A 40 -4.56 0.33 -2.74
C LEU A 40 -5.17 0.47 -4.13
N GLN A 41 -4.74 1.48 -4.89
CA GLN A 41 -5.20 1.65 -6.28
C GLN A 41 -4.81 0.45 -7.15
N LEU A 42 -3.60 -0.07 -6.99
CA LEU A 42 -3.13 -1.28 -7.71
C LEU A 42 -3.90 -2.53 -7.27
N LEU A 43 -4.24 -2.67 -5.99
CA LEU A 43 -5.05 -3.79 -5.48
C LEU A 43 -6.51 -3.73 -5.96
N GLY A 44 -7.04 -2.53 -6.20
CA GLY A 44 -8.44 -2.31 -6.60
C GLY A 44 -8.73 -2.40 -8.11
N LYS A 45 -7.71 -2.65 -8.95
CA LYS A 45 -7.88 -2.74 -10.41
C LYS A 45 -7.33 -4.05 -10.98
N VAL A 46 -7.76 -4.38 -12.18
CA VAL A 46 -7.08 -5.40 -13.00
C VAL A 46 -5.70 -4.85 -13.36
N ARG A 47 -4.65 -5.53 -12.91
CA ARG A 47 -3.26 -5.13 -13.12
C ARG A 47 -2.69 -5.77 -14.36
N THR A 48 -1.83 -5.04 -15.07
CA THR A 48 -0.89 -5.63 -16.04
C THR A 48 0.23 -6.40 -15.32
N ASN A 49 1.00 -7.22 -16.04
CA ASN A 49 2.13 -7.95 -15.45
C ASN A 49 3.13 -6.98 -14.76
N THR A 50 3.47 -5.88 -15.41
CA THR A 50 4.38 -4.86 -14.86
C THR A 50 3.81 -4.19 -13.60
N GLU A 51 2.51 -3.92 -13.56
CA GLU A 51 1.85 -3.36 -12.37
C GLU A 51 1.78 -4.38 -11.21
N GLY A 52 1.68 -5.67 -11.53
CA GLY A 52 1.79 -6.75 -10.56
C GLY A 52 3.18 -6.82 -9.94
N GLU A 53 4.23 -6.80 -10.77
CA GLU A 53 5.62 -6.78 -10.32
C GLU A 53 5.93 -5.53 -9.48
N GLU A 54 5.48 -4.35 -9.91
CA GLU A 54 5.61 -3.11 -9.14
C GLU A 54 4.93 -3.25 -7.77
N LEU A 55 3.72 -3.81 -7.72
CA LEU A 55 3.02 -4.01 -6.46
C LEU A 55 3.80 -4.92 -5.50
N GLU A 56 4.34 -6.04 -5.99
CA GLU A 56 5.15 -6.94 -5.17
C GLU A 56 6.43 -6.26 -4.66
N LEU A 57 7.09 -5.45 -5.48
CA LEU A 57 8.26 -4.67 -5.06
C LEU A 57 7.89 -3.62 -3.99
N LEU A 58 6.73 -2.97 -4.11
CA LEU A 58 6.23 -2.06 -3.10
C LEU A 58 5.98 -2.80 -1.78
N PHE A 59 5.37 -4.00 -1.82
CA PHE A 59 5.17 -4.84 -0.63
C PHE A 59 6.49 -5.29 0.00
N ALA A 60 7.48 -5.71 -0.79
CA ALA A 60 8.79 -6.14 -0.30
C ALA A 60 9.57 -4.99 0.38
N ASN A 61 9.39 -3.77 -0.10
CA ASN A 61 9.99 -2.57 0.48
C ASN A 61 9.17 -1.97 1.65
N MET A 62 7.99 -2.52 1.93
CA MET A 62 7.17 -2.09 3.06
C MET A 62 7.44 -2.94 4.28
N ASN A 63 7.98 -2.30 5.32
CA ASN A 63 7.97 -2.87 6.66
C ASN A 63 6.61 -2.54 7.29
N PHE A 64 5.70 -3.52 7.36
CA PHE A 64 4.38 -3.40 7.99
C PHE A 64 4.48 -3.53 9.51
#